data_AF-A0A929L719-F1
#
_entry.id   AF-A0A929L719-F1
#
_cell.length_a   1.000
_cell.length_b   1.000
_cell.length_c   1.000
_cell.angle_alpha   90.00
_cell.angle_beta   90.00
_cell.angle_gamma   90.00
#
_symmetry.space_group_name_H-M   'P 1'
#
loop_
_entity.id
_entity.type
_entity.pdbx_description
1 polymer ?
#
loop_
_entity_poly.entity_id
_entity_poly.type
_entity_poly.pdbx_seq_one_letter_code
_entity_poly.pdbx_strand_id
1 'polypeptide(L)'
;MSEQLVTTLLDKYGTTFAEQAHITLKNEPSPLFRLLTLSMLRAKPIGADIAVQALLGLNKEDLDTAENVHSASRRTMIAALQKSGSRSLRRKLGDLPA
;
A
#
# COMPACT_ATOMS: atom_id res chain seq x y z
N MET A 1 -28.33 4.63 3.40
CA MET A 1 -28.13 4.48 4.86
C MET A 1 -26.66 4.23 5.23
N SER A 2 -25.88 3.49 4.43
CA SER A 2 -24.44 3.31 4.63
C SER A 2 -23.61 4.58 4.36
N GLU A 3 -23.92 5.34 3.30
CA GLU A 3 -23.15 6.54 2.93
C GLU A 3 -23.11 7.59 4.03
N GLN A 4 -24.25 7.93 4.64
CA GLN A 4 -24.31 8.94 5.71
C GLN A 4 -23.48 8.56 6.95
N LEU A 5 -23.42 7.26 7.28
CA LEU A 5 -22.58 6.76 8.36
C LEU A 5 -21.10 6.83 7.99
N VAL A 6 -20.75 6.45 6.76
CA VAL A 6 -19.37 6.54 6.25
C VAL A 6 -18.92 8.00 6.27
N THR A 7 -19.71 8.93 5.72
CA THR A 7 -19.40 10.37 5.73
C THR A 7 -19.22 10.89 7.16
N THR A 8 -20.12 10.53 8.09
CA THR A 8 -20.00 10.95 9.50
C THR A 8 -18.73 10.42 10.18
N LEU A 9 -18.33 9.18 9.87
CA LEU A 9 -17.10 8.59 10.41
C LEU A 9 -15.86 9.23 9.78
N LEU A 10 -15.90 9.55 8.49
CA LEU A 10 -14.81 10.26 7.80
C LEU A 10 -14.68 11.70 8.29
N ASP A 11 -15.78 12.40 8.55
CA ASP A 11 -15.74 13.75 9.13
C ASP A 11 -15.13 13.74 10.55
N LYS A 12 -15.39 12.66 11.32
CA LYS A 12 -14.94 12.56 12.71
C LYS A 12 -13.53 12.00 12.88
N TYR A 13 -13.11 11.08 12.01
CA TYR A 13 -11.82 10.38 12.09
C TYR A 13 -10.88 10.71 10.91
N GLY A 14 -11.33 11.58 10.01
CA GLY A 14 -10.55 12.51 9.20
C GLY A 14 -9.75 11.94 8.04
N THR A 15 -9.42 10.65 8.01
CA THR A 15 -8.58 10.13 6.93
C THR A 15 -8.74 8.64 6.70
N THR A 16 -9.11 8.27 5.48
CA THR A 16 -9.02 6.88 5.00
C THR A 16 -7.57 6.49 4.76
N PHE A 17 -7.27 5.19 4.80
CA PHE A 17 -5.95 4.68 4.39
C PHE A 17 -5.64 4.99 2.92
N ALA A 18 -6.67 5.10 2.07
CA ALA A 18 -6.51 5.50 0.68
C ALA A 18 -6.06 6.96 0.56
N GLU A 19 -6.68 7.87 1.31
CA GLU A 19 -6.28 9.28 1.38
C GLU A 19 -4.88 9.45 2.00
N GLN A 20 -4.58 8.70 3.08
CA GLN A 20 -3.23 8.67 3.67
C GLN A 20 -2.17 8.18 2.67
N ALA A 21 -2.55 7.31 1.74
CA ALA A 21 -1.67 6.82 0.67
C ALA A 21 -1.71 7.66 -0.61
N HIS A 22 -2.37 8.83 -0.59
CA HIS A 22 -2.57 9.69 -1.76
C HIS A 22 -3.16 8.92 -2.97
N ILE A 23 -4.14 8.04 -2.71
CA ILE A 23 -4.92 7.35 -3.74
C ILE A 23 -6.22 8.12 -3.95
N THR A 24 -6.37 8.77 -5.10
CA THR A 24 -7.68 9.21 -5.58
C THR A 24 -8.39 8.01 -6.21
N LEU A 25 -9.43 7.49 -5.54
CA LEU A 25 -10.14 6.31 -6.00
C LEU A 25 -10.94 6.62 -7.29
N LYS A 26 -10.36 6.26 -8.43
CA LYS A 26 -10.97 6.29 -9.75
C LYS A 26 -11.10 4.88 -10.30
N ASN A 27 -12.05 4.66 -11.21
CA ASN A 27 -12.21 3.39 -11.90
C ASN A 27 -11.14 3.24 -13.01
N GLU A 28 -9.88 3.16 -12.60
CA GLU A 28 -8.70 3.09 -13.45
C GLU A 28 -7.74 2.01 -12.89
N PRO A 29 -6.93 1.36 -13.74
CA PRO A 29 -6.08 0.23 -13.32
C PRO A 29 -5.12 0.56 -12.15
N SER A 30 -4.38 1.68 -12.20
CA SER A 30 -3.40 2.04 -11.16
C SER A 30 -4.07 2.33 -9.80
N PRO A 31 -5.08 3.23 -9.67
CA PRO A 31 -5.73 3.49 -8.39
C PRO A 31 -6.36 2.25 -7.73
N LEU A 32 -6.99 1.37 -8.52
CA LEU A 32 -7.57 0.13 -8.00
C LEU A 32 -6.50 -0.87 -7.56
N PHE A 33 -5.42 -1.00 -8.33
CA PHE A 33 -4.29 -1.87 -7.99
C PHE A 33 -3.57 -1.41 -6.71
N ARG A 34 -3.35 -0.10 -6.55
CA ARG A 34 -2.76 0.49 -5.34
C ARG A 34 -3.63 0.24 -4.11
N LEU A 35 -4.96 0.35 -4.23
CA LEU A 35 -5.90 0.03 -3.15
C LEU A 35 -5.89 -1.46 -2.79
N LEU A 36 -5.85 -2.34 -3.79
CA LEU A 36 -5.72 -3.79 -3.58
C LEU A 36 -4.41 -4.11 -2.83
N THR A 37 -3.30 -3.51 -3.27
CA THR A 37 -1.99 -3.69 -2.65
C THR A 37 -1.99 -3.22 -1.19
N LEU A 38 -2.58 -2.06 -0.91
CA LEU A 38 -2.75 -1.57 0.46
C LEU A 38 -3.57 -2.55 1.32
N SER A 39 -4.63 -3.12 0.75
CA SER A 39 -5.48 -4.10 1.42
C SER A 39 -4.72 -5.39 1.71
N MET A 40 -3.91 -5.88 0.76
CA MET A 40 -3.06 -7.06 0.94
C MET A 40 -1.97 -6.85 2.00
N LEU A 41 -1.36 -5.66 2.03
CA LEU A 41 -0.39 -5.30 3.06
C LEU A 41 -1.05 -5.32 4.45
N ARG A 42 -2.24 -4.70 4.56
CA ARG A 42 -3.00 -4.62 5.82
C ARG A 42 -3.62 -5.94 6.28
N ALA A 43 -3.75 -6.95 5.40
CA ALA A 43 -4.24 -8.27 5.78
C ALA A 43 -3.32 -8.99 6.80
N LYS A 44 -2.07 -8.54 6.97
CA LYS A 44 -1.17 -8.99 8.03
C LYS A 44 -1.27 -8.05 9.24
N PRO A 45 -0.91 -8.50 10.47
CA PRO A 45 -0.86 -7.65 11.66
C PRO A 45 0.32 -6.67 11.57
N ILE A 46 0.21 -5.71 10.66
CA ILE A 46 1.08 -4.56 10.49
C ILE A 46 0.24 -3.31 10.76
N GLY A 47 0.86 -2.32 11.42
CA GLY A 47 0.20 -1.02 11.63
C GLY A 47 -0.16 -0.40 10.29
N ALA A 48 -1.28 0.32 10.23
CA ALA A 48 -1.74 0.89 8.98
C ALA A 48 -0.76 1.90 8.38
N ASP A 49 -0.06 2.67 9.22
CA ASP A 49 1.00 3.58 8.77
C ASP A 49 2.14 2.82 8.06
N ILE A 50 2.48 1.62 8.54
CA ILE A 50 3.49 0.75 7.92
C ILE A 50 3.01 0.28 6.54
N ALA A 51 1.73 -0.07 6.41
CA ALA A 51 1.14 -0.45 5.13
C ALA A 51 1.14 0.71 4.14
N VAL A 52 0.79 1.93 4.59
CA VAL A 52 0.83 3.15 3.78
C VAL A 52 2.25 3.47 3.34
N GLN A 53 3.23 3.46 4.24
CA GLN A 53 4.62 3.71 3.89
C GLN A 53 5.17 2.67 2.90
N ALA A 54 4.83 1.40 3.09
CA ALA A 54 5.19 0.33 2.18
C ALA A 54 4.63 0.57 0.76
N LEU A 55 3.34 0.89 0.65
CA LEU A 55 2.72 1.23 -0.62
C LEU A 55 3.39 2.46 -1.29
N LEU A 56 3.66 3.52 -0.53
CA LEU A 56 4.35 4.70 -1.06
C LEU A 56 5.77 4.36 -1.55
N GLY A 57 6.45 3.44 -0.87
CA GLY A 57 7.75 2.91 -1.30
C GLY A 57 7.67 2.12 -2.62
N LEU A 58 6.60 1.35 -2.83
CA LEU A 58 6.35 0.66 -4.09
C LEU A 58 6.08 1.64 -5.23
N ASN A 59 5.22 2.64 -5.01
CA ASN A 59 4.89 3.63 -6.03
C ASN A 59 6.12 4.45 -6.47
N LYS A 60 7.10 4.66 -5.58
CA LYS A 60 8.36 5.35 -5.90
C LYS A 60 9.28 4.58 -6.85
N GLU A 61 9.07 3.27 -6.99
CA GLU A 61 9.84 2.39 -7.87
C GLU A 61 8.98 1.96 -9.07
N ASP A 62 7.94 2.74 -9.40
CA ASP A 62 6.97 2.52 -10.47
C ASP A 62 6.17 1.20 -10.33
N LEU A 63 6.12 0.62 -9.14
CA LEU A 63 5.39 -0.62 -8.82
C LEU A 63 3.93 -0.35 -8.43
N ASP A 64 3.23 0.44 -9.23
CA ASP A 64 1.88 0.95 -8.95
C ASP A 64 0.77 0.37 -9.85
N THR A 65 1.14 -0.48 -10.82
CA THR A 65 0.23 -1.25 -11.69
C THR A 65 0.57 -2.74 -11.67
N ALA A 66 -0.39 -3.59 -12.05
CA ALA A 66 -0.18 -5.03 -12.14
C ALA A 66 0.88 -5.38 -13.20
N GLU A 67 0.91 -4.65 -14.30
CA GLU A 67 1.85 -4.82 -15.42
C GLU A 67 3.28 -4.46 -15.00
N ASN A 68 3.47 -3.35 -14.28
CA ASN A 68 4.79 -2.96 -13.80
C ASN A 68 5.28 -3.93 -12.72
N VAL A 69 4.40 -4.39 -11.83
CA VAL A 69 4.75 -5.41 -10.83
C VAL A 69 5.10 -6.75 -11.48
N HIS A 70 4.39 -7.15 -12.53
CA HIS A 70 4.66 -8.39 -13.25
C HIS A 70 5.99 -8.38 -14.02
N SER A 71 6.35 -7.23 -14.59
CA SER A 71 7.62 -7.04 -15.31
C SER A 71 8.82 -6.81 -14.39
N ALA A 72 8.58 -6.39 -13.14
CA ALA A 72 9.63 -6.15 -12.16
C ALA A 72 10.24 -7.45 -11.61
N SER A 73 11.55 -7.39 -11.30
CA SER A 73 12.21 -8.50 -10.61
C SER A 73 11.76 -8.59 -9.15
N ARG A 74 11.76 -9.82 -8.61
CA ARG A 74 11.54 -10.08 -7.18
C ARG A 74 12.46 -9.23 -6.30
N ARG A 75 13.72 -9.04 -6.72
CA ARG A 75 14.72 -8.26 -6.00
C ARG A 75 14.35 -6.78 -5.94
N THR A 76 13.79 -6.23 -7.01
CA THR A 76 13.27 -4.85 -7.07
C THR A 76 12.13 -4.66 -6.07
N MET A 77 11.17 -5.60 -6.04
CA MET A 77 10.06 -5.60 -5.08
C MET A 77 10.56 -5.64 -3.63
N ILE A 78 11.52 -6.52 -3.34
CA ILE A 78 12.12 -6.64 -2.00
C ILE A 78 12.84 -5.35 -1.60
N ALA A 79 13.64 -4.78 -2.50
CA ALA A 79 14.36 -3.54 -2.25
C ALA A 79 13.40 -2.37 -1.99
N ALA A 80 12.34 -2.23 -2.78
CA ALA A 80 11.32 -1.20 -2.59
C ALA A 80 10.66 -1.27 -1.20
N LEU A 81 10.28 -2.48 -0.78
CA LEU A 81 9.69 -2.72 0.54
C LEU A 81 10.69 -2.48 1.68
N GLN A 82 11.97 -2.81 1.50
CA GLN A 82 13.02 -2.53 2.49
C GLN A 82 13.32 -1.03 2.63
N LYS A 83 13.34 -0.29 1.50
CA LYS A 83 13.56 1.16 1.45
C LYS A 83 12.42 1.96 2.09
N SER A 84 11.19 1.43 2.07
CA SER A 84 9.99 2.05 2.65
C SER A 84 10.03 2.29 4.18
N GLY A 85 11.12 1.94 4.87
CA GLY A 85 11.32 2.29 6.28
C GLY A 85 10.76 1.27 7.29
N SER A 86 9.86 0.40 6.84
CA SER A 86 9.08 -0.52 7.68
C SER A 86 9.92 -1.58 8.39
N ARG A 87 10.26 -1.39 9.67
CA ARG A 87 11.00 -2.37 10.52
C ARG A 87 10.38 -3.77 10.52
N SER A 88 9.04 -3.85 10.54
CA SER A 88 8.33 -5.13 10.55
C SER A 88 8.48 -5.89 9.22
N LEU A 89 8.48 -5.16 8.10
CA LEU A 89 8.71 -5.76 6.78
C LEU A 89 10.18 -6.09 6.58
N ARG A 90 11.12 -5.22 6.98
CA ARG A 90 12.56 -5.51 6.91
C ARG A 90 12.95 -6.80 7.61
N ARG A 91 12.41 -7.06 8.81
CA ARG A 91 12.65 -8.32 9.52
C ARG A 91 12.13 -9.54 8.74
N LYS A 92 10.93 -9.46 8.16
CA LYS A 92 10.36 -10.58 7.36
C LYS A 92 10.99 -10.74 5.98
N LEU A 93 11.55 -9.67 5.41
CA LEU A 93 12.15 -9.68 4.07
C LEU A 93 13.66 -9.91 4.08
N GLY A 94 14.34 -9.63 5.21
CA GLY A 94 15.77 -9.93 5.38
C GLY A 94 16.07 -11.43 5.38
N ASP A 95 15.08 -12.26 5.74
CA ASP A 95 15.18 -13.72 5.75
C ASP A 95 14.86 -14.36 4.37
N LEU A 96 14.48 -13.57 3.36
CA LEU A 96 14.17 -14.08 2.03
C LEU A 96 15.43 -14.08 1.15
N PRO A 97 15.76 -15.20 0.47
CA PRO A 97 16.85 -15.21 -0.49
C PRO A 97 16.53 -14.25 -1.65
N ALA A 98 17.60 -13.58 -2.12
CA ALA A 98 17.57 -12.57 -3.18
C ALA A 98 17.12 -13.13 -4.54
#